data_AF-A0A015MCE4-F1
#
_entry.id   AF-A0A015MCE4-F1
#
_cell.length_a   1.000
_cell.length_b   1.000
_cell.length_c   1.000
_cell.angle_alpha   90.00
_cell.angle_beta   90.00
_cell.angle_gamma   90.00
#
_symmetry.space_group_name_H-M   'P 1'
#
loop_
_entity.id
_entity.type
_entity.pdbx_description
1 polymer ?
#
loop_
_entity_poly.entity_id
_entity_poly.type
_entity_poly.pdbx_seq_one_letter_code
_entity_poly.pdbx_strand_id
1 'polypeptide(L)'
;MQQLQLTTAALDLDLVNQYFNLMQVMQPVQQISQLNELFYQPPNDDNFYHITFNPTIKLSENGTLQLSENFEDNYDYEFFYEASLPSYHVTCKLFPRSLIIDILNKEIYGIDFDVNDLRYKDALTLNQKINLEMNLTQDLPSLQEQILKSDFKNASIDQILTPQQALQSNELKLFYQPPGDINIYNVICKITLQDYHDVNYDYEFFYQIPDDIRHVTCKFLSPSLIIGILNKKIYGINFDVNEFKRKHTLTLQQKLNLKLNLKNHIHEIGF
;
A
#
# COMPACT_ATOMS: atom_id res chain seq x y z
N MET A 1 -65.77 -7.02 -26.61
CA MET A 1 -64.38 -6.65 -26.91
C MET A 1 -64.01 -5.45 -26.05
N GLN A 2 -63.29 -5.66 -24.95
CA GLN A 2 -62.66 -4.58 -24.19
C GLN A 2 -61.17 -4.92 -24.18
N GLN A 3 -60.40 -4.12 -24.92
CA GLN A 3 -58.95 -4.23 -25.03
C GLN A 3 -58.37 -3.52 -23.81
N LEU A 4 -57.64 -4.26 -22.95
CA LEU A 4 -56.77 -3.65 -21.94
C LEU A 4 -55.65 -2.91 -22.68
N GLN A 5 -55.74 -1.58 -22.74
CA GLN A 5 -54.59 -0.73 -22.99
C GLN A 5 -53.84 -0.57 -21.67
N LEU A 6 -52.89 -1.47 -21.41
CA LEU A 6 -51.82 -1.20 -20.45
C LEU A 6 -50.88 -0.20 -21.11
N THR A 7 -50.94 1.03 -20.62
CA THR A 7 -50.09 2.13 -21.08
C THR A 7 -48.65 1.88 -20.63
N THR A 8 -47.70 2.20 -21.51
CA THR A 8 -46.24 2.07 -21.32
C THR A 8 -45.72 2.66 -20.00
N ALA A 9 -46.40 3.67 -19.46
CA ALA A 9 -46.07 4.27 -18.17
C ALA A 9 -46.25 3.32 -16.95
N ALA A 10 -47.16 2.34 -17.05
CA ALA A 10 -47.36 1.35 -15.98
C ALA A 10 -46.22 0.32 -15.93
N LEU A 11 -45.66 -0.03 -17.10
CA LEU A 11 -44.50 -0.92 -17.22
C LEU A 11 -43.21 -0.25 -16.71
N ASP A 12 -43.03 1.04 -16.96
CA ASP A 12 -41.89 1.81 -16.44
C ASP A 12 -41.95 1.98 -14.92
N LEU A 13 -43.13 2.21 -14.35
CA LEU A 13 -43.30 2.37 -12.91
C LEU A 13 -43.06 1.05 -12.14
N ASP A 14 -43.45 -0.08 -12.71
CA ASP A 14 -43.18 -1.40 -12.14
C ASP A 14 -41.68 -1.73 -12.16
N LEU A 15 -40.97 -1.37 -13.24
CA LEU A 15 -39.52 -1.55 -13.30
C LEU A 15 -38.80 -0.68 -12.26
N VAL A 16 -39.18 0.60 -12.16
CA VAL A 16 -38.62 1.54 -11.16
C VAL A 16 -38.90 1.07 -9.74
N ASN A 17 -40.11 0.58 -9.45
CA ASN A 17 -40.46 0.03 -8.13
C ASN A 17 -39.74 -1.29 -7.83
N GLN A 18 -39.50 -2.13 -8.83
CA GLN A 18 -38.72 -3.36 -8.66
C GLN A 18 -37.25 -3.03 -8.34
N TYR A 19 -36.66 -2.03 -9.00
CA TYR A 19 -35.34 -1.49 -8.64
C TYR A 19 -35.34 -0.83 -7.26
N PHE A 20 -36.37 -0.06 -6.92
CA PHE A 20 -36.50 0.59 -5.61
C PHE A 20 -36.62 -0.42 -4.46
N ASN A 21 -37.33 -1.53 -4.68
CA ASN A 21 -37.45 -2.62 -3.71
C ASN A 21 -36.14 -3.42 -3.56
N LEU A 22 -35.37 -3.62 -4.64
CA LEU A 22 -34.00 -4.15 -4.55
C LEU A 22 -33.09 -3.22 -3.73
N MET A 23 -33.26 -1.90 -3.85
CA MET A 23 -32.51 -0.91 -3.07
C MET A 23 -32.95 -0.83 -1.60
N GLN A 24 -34.21 -1.13 -1.24
CA GLN A 24 -34.67 -1.12 0.16
C GLN A 24 -34.22 -2.35 0.98
N VAL A 25 -33.92 -3.47 0.32
CA VAL A 25 -33.29 -4.64 0.97
C VAL A 25 -31.81 -4.35 1.30
N MET A 26 -31.23 -3.31 0.70
CA MET A 26 -29.87 -2.86 0.93
C MET A 26 -29.80 -1.71 1.95
N GLN A 27 -29.92 -1.99 3.25
CA GLN A 27 -29.49 -1.04 4.31
C GLN A 27 -28.31 -1.60 5.13
N PRO A 28 -27.24 -0.81 5.41
CA PRO A 28 -26.82 0.45 4.79
C PRO A 28 -25.68 0.21 3.80
N VAL A 29 -25.91 0.48 2.51
CA VAL A 29 -24.85 0.70 1.50
C VAL A 29 -24.11 2.04 1.72
N GLN A 30 -24.46 2.79 2.76
CA GLN A 30 -23.81 4.05 3.13
C GLN A 30 -22.35 3.91 3.63
N GLN A 31 -21.74 2.72 3.54
CA GLN A 31 -20.35 2.47 3.97
C GLN A 31 -19.41 1.93 2.88
N ILE A 32 -19.87 1.75 1.64
CA ILE A 32 -19.04 1.21 0.54
C ILE A 32 -18.15 2.32 -0.10
N SER A 33 -18.24 3.57 0.37
CA SER A 33 -17.57 4.74 -0.22
C SER A 33 -16.10 4.96 0.20
N GLN A 34 -15.46 4.01 0.88
CA GLN A 34 -14.14 4.26 1.51
C GLN A 34 -12.94 3.64 0.78
N LEU A 35 -13.14 2.65 -0.09
CA LEU A 35 -12.04 2.05 -0.83
C LEU A 35 -11.94 2.63 -2.23
N ASN A 36 -11.29 3.79 -2.33
CA ASN A 36 -10.94 4.36 -3.64
C ASN A 36 -9.55 3.90 -4.06
N GLU A 37 -8.61 3.75 -3.12
CA GLU A 37 -7.21 3.51 -3.44
C GLU A 37 -6.53 2.64 -2.37
N LEU A 38 -5.58 1.80 -2.80
CA LEU A 38 -4.72 1.02 -1.91
C LEU A 38 -3.42 0.60 -2.62
N PHE A 39 -2.40 0.25 -1.85
CA PHE A 39 -1.28 -0.55 -2.32
C PHE A 39 -1.58 -2.04 -2.19
N TYR A 40 -1.19 -2.80 -3.20
CA TYR A 40 -1.39 -4.24 -3.28
C TYR A 40 -0.16 -4.92 -3.88
N GLN A 41 0.03 -6.18 -3.50
CA GLN A 41 1.00 -7.05 -4.14
C GLN A 41 0.39 -8.44 -4.28
N PRO A 42 0.15 -8.91 -5.51
CA PRO A 42 -0.37 -10.25 -5.72
C PRO A 42 0.66 -11.30 -5.29
N PRO A 43 0.22 -12.50 -4.86
CA PRO A 43 1.10 -13.61 -4.58
C PRO A 43 2.01 -13.94 -5.78
N ASN A 44 3.25 -14.35 -5.49
CA ASN A 44 4.26 -14.74 -6.49
C ASN A 44 4.64 -13.61 -7.47
N ASP A 45 4.39 -12.36 -7.11
CA ASP A 45 4.88 -11.19 -7.84
C ASP A 45 5.80 -10.38 -6.92
N ASP A 46 6.94 -9.95 -7.45
CA ASP A 46 7.91 -9.14 -6.72
C ASP A 46 7.60 -7.63 -6.82
N ASN A 47 6.54 -7.26 -7.52
CA ASN A 47 6.16 -5.88 -7.77
C ASN A 47 5.07 -5.39 -6.83
N PHE A 48 5.11 -4.09 -6.57
CA PHE A 48 4.08 -3.38 -5.82
C PHE A 48 3.18 -2.64 -6.79
N TYR A 49 1.89 -2.61 -6.50
CA TYR A 49 0.90 -1.95 -7.32
C TYR A 49 0.11 -0.95 -6.48
N HIS A 50 -0.10 0.25 -7.01
CA HIS A 50 -1.12 1.15 -6.53
C HIS A 50 -2.39 0.89 -7.34
N ILE A 51 -3.47 0.61 -6.63
CA ILE A 51 -4.75 0.21 -7.19
C ILE A 51 -5.74 1.33 -6.91
N THR A 52 -6.43 1.79 -7.95
CA THR A 52 -7.53 2.74 -7.83
C THR A 52 -8.82 2.08 -8.31
N PHE A 53 -9.85 2.15 -7.48
CA PHE A 53 -11.20 1.68 -7.76
C PHE A 53 -12.07 2.87 -8.11
N ASN A 54 -12.43 3.00 -9.38
CA ASN A 54 -13.34 4.02 -9.87
C ASN A 54 -14.74 3.44 -10.01
N PRO A 55 -15.74 3.88 -9.23
CA PRO A 55 -17.10 3.41 -9.39
C PRO A 55 -17.61 3.78 -10.79
N THR A 56 -17.98 2.79 -11.59
CA THR A 56 -18.47 2.99 -12.97
C THR A 56 -19.81 3.74 -12.99
N ILE A 57 -20.55 3.66 -11.88
CA ILE A 57 -21.82 4.36 -11.66
C ILE A 57 -21.71 5.21 -10.39
N LYS A 58 -21.84 6.53 -10.52
CA LYS A 58 -21.96 7.46 -9.38
C LYS A 58 -23.43 7.90 -9.22
N LEU A 59 -23.97 7.81 -8.01
CA LEU A 59 -25.23 8.47 -7.65
C LEU A 59 -24.95 9.95 -7.47
N SER A 60 -25.52 10.79 -8.32
CA SER A 60 -25.50 12.25 -8.10
C SER A 60 -26.37 12.61 -6.89
N GLU A 61 -26.11 13.78 -6.29
CA GLU A 61 -26.90 14.34 -5.18
C GLU A 61 -28.42 14.42 -5.48
N ASN A 62 -28.77 14.39 -6.77
CA ASN A 62 -30.13 14.48 -7.27
C ASN A 62 -30.78 13.10 -7.52
N GLY A 63 -30.10 12.01 -7.14
CA GLY A 63 -30.57 10.64 -7.35
C GLY A 63 -30.45 10.13 -8.80
N THR A 64 -29.82 10.88 -9.70
CA THR A 64 -29.55 10.44 -11.07
C THR A 64 -28.23 9.68 -11.18
N LEU A 65 -28.21 8.57 -11.93
CA LEU A 65 -27.01 7.79 -12.21
C LEU A 65 -26.15 8.54 -13.23
N GLN A 66 -24.88 8.80 -12.89
CA GLN A 66 -23.91 9.36 -13.81
C GLN A 66 -22.79 8.35 -14.05
N LEU A 67 -22.38 8.22 -15.32
CA LEU A 67 -21.18 7.51 -15.70
C LEU A 67 -19.98 8.38 -15.32
N SER A 68 -18.96 7.77 -14.71
CA SER A 68 -17.74 8.51 -14.39
C SER A 68 -16.89 8.69 -15.65
N GLU A 69 -16.98 9.86 -16.28
CA GLU A 69 -16.10 10.27 -17.38
C GLU A 69 -14.97 11.12 -16.80
N ASN A 70 -13.86 10.48 -16.38
CA ASN A 70 -12.56 11.12 -16.17
C ASN A 70 -11.54 10.03 -15.81
N PHE A 71 -10.81 9.53 -16.80
CA PHE A 71 -9.63 8.70 -16.55
C PHE A 71 -8.43 9.45 -17.10
N GLU A 72 -7.59 9.99 -16.23
CA GLU A 72 -6.24 10.37 -16.64
C GLU A 72 -5.49 9.06 -16.96
N ASP A 73 -5.03 8.91 -18.21
CA ASP A 73 -4.35 7.72 -18.75
C ASP A 73 -2.91 7.53 -18.20
N ASN A 74 -2.75 7.56 -16.87
CA ASN A 74 -1.47 7.40 -16.19
C ASN A 74 -1.41 6.13 -15.34
N TYR A 75 -2.05 5.07 -15.82
CA TYR A 75 -2.02 3.71 -15.28
C TYR A 75 -1.31 2.75 -16.25
N ASP A 76 -0.79 1.64 -15.73
CA ASP A 76 -0.06 0.64 -16.52
C ASP A 76 -0.95 -0.57 -16.91
N TYR A 77 -2.07 -0.76 -16.20
CA TYR A 77 -3.09 -1.74 -16.52
C TYR A 77 -4.47 -1.30 -16.01
N GLU A 78 -5.52 -1.78 -16.65
CA GLU A 78 -6.92 -1.54 -16.26
C GLU A 78 -7.78 -2.76 -16.56
N PHE A 79 -8.85 -2.92 -15.78
CA PHE A 79 -9.89 -3.92 -16.02
C PHE A 79 -11.19 -3.52 -15.32
N PHE A 80 -12.29 -4.21 -15.62
CA PHE A 80 -13.60 -3.98 -14.98
C PHE A 80 -13.91 -5.10 -14.00
N TYR A 81 -14.36 -4.73 -12.80
CA TYR A 81 -14.83 -5.64 -11.76
C TYR A 81 -16.34 -5.50 -11.57
N GLU A 82 -17.07 -6.57 -11.90
CA GLU A 82 -18.55 -6.59 -11.94
C GLU A 82 -19.17 -7.60 -10.96
N ALA A 83 -18.48 -7.97 -9.87
CA ALA A 83 -19.00 -8.97 -8.95
C ALA A 83 -20.14 -8.47 -8.03
N SER A 84 -20.29 -7.14 -7.88
CA SER A 84 -21.37 -6.50 -7.11
C SER A 84 -21.63 -5.07 -7.61
N LEU A 85 -22.77 -4.47 -7.21
CA LEU A 85 -23.01 -3.04 -7.41
C LEU A 85 -22.41 -2.24 -6.23
N PRO A 86 -21.68 -1.13 -6.50
CA PRO A 86 -21.34 -0.61 -7.83
C PRO A 86 -20.25 -1.47 -8.52
N SER A 87 -20.33 -1.57 -9.85
CA SER A 87 -19.20 -2.07 -10.63
C SER A 87 -18.05 -1.06 -10.56
N TYR A 88 -16.83 -1.57 -10.61
CA TYR A 88 -15.62 -0.74 -10.55
C TYR A 88 -14.84 -0.86 -11.85
N HIS A 89 -14.42 0.29 -12.37
CA HIS A 89 -13.26 0.39 -13.25
C HIS A 89 -12.01 0.42 -12.37
N VAL A 90 -11.20 -0.62 -12.48
CA VAL A 90 -9.99 -0.78 -11.66
C VAL A 90 -8.80 -0.38 -12.50
N THR A 91 -8.03 0.59 -12.02
CA THR A 91 -6.76 0.97 -12.63
C THR A 91 -5.61 0.60 -11.72
N CYS A 92 -4.51 0.17 -12.33
CA CYS A 92 -3.34 -0.35 -11.65
C CYS A 92 -2.11 0.38 -12.15
N LYS A 93 -1.28 0.84 -11.22
CA LYS A 93 0.01 1.46 -11.49
C LYS A 93 1.12 0.68 -10.82
N LEU A 94 2.16 0.34 -11.57
CA LEU A 94 3.34 -0.36 -11.10
C LEU A 94 4.23 0.60 -10.31
N PHE A 95 4.60 0.19 -9.09
CA PHE A 95 5.53 0.92 -8.23
C PHE A 95 6.79 0.08 -8.06
N PRO A 96 7.92 0.47 -8.68
CA PRO A 96 9.18 -0.23 -8.49
C PRO A 96 9.64 -0.11 -7.03
N ARG A 97 10.48 -1.05 -6.58
CA ARG A 97 10.97 -1.09 -5.19
C ARG A 97 11.67 0.18 -4.75
N SER A 98 12.43 0.82 -5.65
CA SER A 98 13.06 2.13 -5.40
C SER A 98 12.02 3.18 -5.00
N LEU A 99 10.94 3.30 -5.78
CA LEU A 99 9.86 4.24 -5.49
C LEU A 99 9.14 3.92 -4.18
N ILE A 100 8.95 2.63 -3.87
CA ILE A 100 8.38 2.21 -2.57
C ILE A 100 9.27 2.66 -1.42
N ILE A 101 10.59 2.55 -1.55
CA ILE A 101 11.56 3.02 -0.55
C ILE A 101 11.48 4.54 -0.40
N ASP A 102 11.41 5.28 -1.50
CA ASP A 102 11.29 6.74 -1.48
C ASP A 102 10.00 7.19 -0.77
N ILE A 103 8.87 6.55 -1.08
CA ILE A 103 7.59 6.83 -0.41
C ILE A 103 7.68 6.50 1.07
N LEU A 104 8.23 5.34 1.45
CA LEU A 104 8.38 4.96 2.85
C LEU A 104 9.25 5.97 3.61
N ASN A 105 10.40 6.34 3.05
CA ASN A 105 11.30 7.30 3.67
C ASN A 105 10.69 8.70 3.78
N LYS A 106 9.94 9.14 2.78
CA LYS A 106 9.23 10.41 2.79
C LYS A 106 8.12 10.43 3.83
N GLU A 107 7.22 9.45 3.78
CA GLU A 107 6.01 9.42 4.61
C GLU A 107 6.31 9.12 6.07
N ILE A 108 7.34 8.32 6.36
CA ILE A 108 7.68 7.90 7.73
C ILE A 108 8.78 8.77 8.34
N TYR A 109 9.86 9.06 7.60
CA TYR A 109 11.04 9.75 8.14
C TYR A 109 11.23 11.18 7.62
N GLY A 110 10.38 11.63 6.68
CA GLY A 110 10.45 12.98 6.12
C GLY A 110 11.66 13.22 5.23
N ILE A 111 12.27 12.16 4.67
CA ILE A 111 13.37 12.30 3.70
C ILE A 111 12.77 12.54 2.33
N ASP A 112 13.03 13.71 1.74
CA ASP A 112 12.61 14.01 0.38
C ASP A 112 13.66 13.48 -0.60
N PHE A 113 13.21 12.70 -1.58
CA PHE A 113 14.05 12.20 -2.67
C PHE A 113 13.71 12.94 -3.96
N ASP A 114 14.67 13.04 -4.87
CA ASP A 114 14.39 13.59 -6.19
C ASP A 114 13.52 12.61 -6.98
N VAL A 115 12.22 12.89 -7.01
CA VAL A 115 11.17 12.05 -7.60
C VAL A 115 11.21 12.05 -9.15
N ASN A 116 12.27 12.59 -9.76
CA ASN A 116 12.46 12.66 -11.21
C ASN A 116 12.57 11.29 -11.91
N ASP A 117 12.68 10.18 -11.16
CA ASP A 117 12.79 8.81 -11.69
C ASP A 117 11.44 8.07 -11.86
N LEU A 118 10.31 8.75 -11.65
CA LEU A 118 8.94 8.21 -11.78
C LEU A 118 8.51 7.79 -13.20
N ARG A 119 9.38 7.95 -14.20
CA ARG A 119 9.05 7.67 -15.61
C ARG A 119 9.43 6.27 -16.06
N TYR A 120 9.53 5.33 -15.12
CA TYR A 120 9.81 3.94 -15.43
C TYR A 120 8.53 3.25 -15.94
N LYS A 121 8.31 3.33 -17.25
CA LYS A 121 7.21 2.63 -17.96
C LYS A 121 7.68 1.27 -18.46
N ASP A 122 7.99 0.35 -17.55
CA ASP A 122 8.08 -1.05 -17.96
C ASP A 122 6.65 -1.60 -18.08
N ALA A 123 6.26 -1.95 -19.31
CA ALA A 123 4.96 -2.51 -19.56
C ALA A 123 4.79 -3.83 -18.81
N LEU A 124 3.70 -3.98 -18.06
CA LEU A 124 3.38 -5.24 -17.39
C LEU A 124 3.30 -6.37 -18.42
N THR A 125 3.95 -7.49 -18.11
CA THR A 125 3.79 -8.74 -18.84
C THR A 125 2.35 -9.25 -18.73
N LEU A 126 1.93 -10.07 -19.70
CA LEU A 126 0.60 -10.70 -19.67
C LEU A 126 0.37 -11.50 -18.37
N ASN A 127 1.39 -12.20 -17.89
CA ASN A 127 1.29 -13.00 -16.67
C ASN A 127 1.08 -12.11 -15.43
N GLN A 128 1.76 -10.96 -15.33
CA GLN A 128 1.55 -10.00 -14.25
C GLN A 128 0.11 -9.46 -14.27
N LYS A 129 -0.41 -9.10 -15.45
CA LYS A 129 -1.79 -8.61 -15.62
C LYS A 129 -2.82 -9.64 -15.15
N ILE A 130 -2.70 -10.88 -15.62
CA ILE A 130 -3.59 -11.98 -15.24
C ILE A 130 -3.48 -12.27 -13.73
N ASN A 131 -2.27 -12.33 -13.18
CA ASN A 131 -2.05 -12.57 -11.76
C ASN A 131 -2.67 -11.46 -10.91
N LEU A 132 -2.48 -10.21 -11.30
CA LEU A 132 -3.03 -9.04 -10.61
C LEU A 132 -4.55 -9.07 -10.60
N GLU A 133 -5.17 -9.24 -11.76
CA GLU A 133 -6.64 -9.25 -11.90
C GLU A 133 -7.29 -10.40 -11.14
N MET A 134 -6.77 -11.63 -11.27
CA MET A 134 -7.34 -12.79 -10.58
C MET A 134 -7.26 -12.68 -9.06
N ASN A 135 -6.08 -12.36 -8.53
CA ASN A 135 -5.90 -12.32 -7.07
C ASN A 135 -6.59 -11.11 -6.46
N LEU A 136 -6.55 -9.94 -7.12
CA LEU A 136 -7.26 -8.77 -6.62
C LEU A 136 -8.79 -9.02 -6.60
N THR A 137 -9.35 -9.64 -7.64
CA THR A 137 -10.77 -10.02 -7.70
C THR A 137 -11.15 -10.96 -6.57
N GLN A 138 -10.27 -11.91 -6.23
CA GLN A 138 -10.49 -12.89 -5.18
C GLN A 138 -10.34 -12.28 -3.77
N ASP A 139 -9.37 -11.39 -3.58
CA ASP A 139 -9.05 -10.79 -2.28
C ASP A 139 -9.94 -9.60 -1.93
N LEU A 140 -10.56 -8.95 -2.93
CA LEU A 140 -11.33 -7.72 -2.75
C LEU A 140 -12.38 -7.79 -1.64
N PRO A 141 -13.20 -8.86 -1.52
CA PRO A 141 -14.17 -8.97 -0.42
C PRO A 141 -13.51 -8.92 0.96
N SER A 142 -12.34 -9.55 1.13
CA SER A 142 -11.59 -9.53 2.39
C SER A 142 -10.96 -8.17 2.65
N LEU A 143 -10.41 -7.51 1.62
CA LEU A 143 -9.85 -6.17 1.73
C LEU A 143 -10.92 -5.16 2.16
N GLN A 144 -12.13 -5.24 1.58
CA GLN A 144 -13.27 -4.42 1.97
C GLN A 144 -13.65 -4.63 3.45
N GLU A 145 -13.70 -5.89 3.90
CA GLU A 145 -14.00 -6.21 5.29
C GLU A 145 -12.93 -5.64 6.25
N GLN A 146 -11.65 -5.71 5.88
CA GLN A 146 -10.55 -5.15 6.67
C GLN A 146 -10.66 -3.63 6.81
N ILE A 147 -11.07 -2.94 5.76
CA ILE A 147 -11.27 -1.48 5.76
C ILE A 147 -12.46 -1.10 6.62
N LEU A 148 -13.59 -1.81 6.50
CA LEU A 148 -14.77 -1.57 7.33
C LEU A 148 -14.50 -1.79 8.82
N LYS A 149 -13.65 -2.78 9.14
CA LYS A 149 -13.20 -3.07 10.51
C LYS A 149 -12.06 -2.16 10.97
N SER A 150 -11.54 -1.28 10.13
CA SER A 150 -10.44 -0.40 10.51
C SER A 150 -10.92 0.71 11.45
N ASP A 151 -11.09 0.37 12.73
CA ASP A 151 -11.23 1.36 13.77
C ASP A 151 -9.95 2.21 13.81
N PHE A 152 -10.09 3.54 13.71
CA PHE A 152 -9.00 4.52 13.76
C PHE A 152 -8.15 4.50 15.05
N LYS A 153 -8.39 3.56 15.97
CA LYS A 153 -7.87 3.58 17.34
C LYS A 153 -6.85 2.53 17.72
N ASN A 154 -6.52 1.51 16.91
CA ASN A 154 -5.64 0.44 17.40
C ASN A 154 -4.36 0.25 16.58
N ALA A 155 -3.24 0.46 17.30
CA ALA A 155 -1.84 0.45 16.91
C ALA A 155 -1.44 1.55 15.90
N SER A 156 -0.89 2.65 16.44
CA SER A 156 -0.24 3.64 15.58
C SER A 156 1.06 3.05 15.05
N ILE A 157 1.30 3.15 13.74
CA ILE A 157 2.62 2.96 13.15
C ILE A 157 3.69 3.69 13.97
N ASP A 158 3.34 4.83 14.56
CA ASP A 158 4.24 5.65 15.38
C ASP A 158 4.85 4.89 16.58
N GLN A 159 4.19 3.85 17.08
CA GLN A 159 4.71 3.00 18.16
C GLN A 159 5.80 2.03 17.68
N ILE A 160 5.83 1.75 16.38
CA ILE A 160 6.71 0.75 15.75
C ILE A 160 7.83 1.44 14.97
N LEU A 161 7.46 2.45 14.20
CA LEU A 161 8.31 3.30 13.41
C LEU A 161 8.15 4.71 13.98
N THR A 162 9.07 5.15 14.83
CA THR A 162 9.00 6.49 15.41
C THR A 162 9.19 7.52 14.30
N PRO A 163 8.19 8.33 13.91
CA PRO A 163 8.23 9.19 12.71
C PRO A 163 9.10 10.45 12.87
N GLN A 164 10.11 10.41 13.73
CA GLN A 164 11.01 11.54 13.94
C GLN A 164 11.86 11.78 12.69
N GLN A 165 12.31 13.03 12.50
CA GLN A 165 13.23 13.41 11.41
C GLN A 165 14.34 12.38 11.25
N ALA A 166 14.51 11.90 10.03
CA ALA A 166 15.44 10.85 9.65
C ALA A 166 16.86 11.04 10.19
N LEU A 167 17.30 12.31 10.30
CA LEU A 167 18.61 12.70 10.74
C LEU A 167 18.50 13.52 12.02
N GLN A 168 18.78 12.89 13.15
CA GLN A 168 19.13 13.58 14.39
C GLN A 168 20.65 13.51 14.55
N SER A 169 21.24 14.43 15.32
CA SER A 169 22.70 14.51 15.56
C SER A 169 23.37 13.15 15.88
N ASN A 170 22.61 12.21 16.48
CA ASN A 170 23.13 10.94 16.96
C ASN A 170 22.39 9.72 16.40
N GLU A 171 21.39 9.90 15.53
CA GLU A 171 20.55 8.82 15.02
C GLU A 171 20.13 9.08 13.56
N LEU A 172 20.35 8.08 12.72
CA LEU A 172 19.89 8.00 11.34
C LEU A 172 18.85 6.88 11.22
N LYS A 173 17.68 7.19 10.65
CA LYS A 173 16.64 6.22 10.31
C LYS A 173 16.31 6.27 8.83
N LEU A 174 16.33 5.13 8.16
CA LEU A 174 15.89 5.03 6.77
C LEU A 174 15.40 3.62 6.42
N PHE A 175 14.57 3.54 5.40
CA PHE A 175 14.34 2.35 4.61
C PHE A 175 15.43 2.23 3.55
N TYR A 176 16.00 1.03 3.42
CA TYR A 176 17.12 0.77 2.55
C TYR A 176 17.00 -0.59 1.86
N GLN A 177 17.36 -0.63 0.58
CA GLN A 177 17.52 -1.87 -0.19
C GLN A 177 18.96 -1.93 -0.71
N PRO A 178 19.77 -2.91 -0.28
CA PRO A 178 21.10 -3.12 -0.83
C PRO A 178 21.04 -3.41 -2.34
N PRO A 179 22.01 -2.93 -3.13
CA PRO A 179 22.15 -3.32 -4.53
C PRO A 179 22.17 -4.86 -4.68
N GLY A 180 21.42 -5.36 -5.66
CA GLY A 180 21.32 -6.79 -5.97
C GLY A 180 20.53 -7.63 -4.95
N ASP A 181 19.87 -7.00 -3.98
CA ASP A 181 18.95 -7.66 -3.05
C ASP A 181 17.51 -7.22 -3.34
N ILE A 182 16.53 -8.11 -3.20
CA ILE A 182 15.11 -7.79 -3.34
C ILE A 182 14.51 -7.25 -2.03
N ASN A 183 15.18 -7.50 -0.90
CA ASN A 183 14.65 -7.25 0.43
C ASN A 183 14.82 -5.78 0.82
N ILE A 184 13.78 -5.22 1.45
CA ILE A 184 13.81 -3.87 2.01
C ILE A 184 13.97 -3.99 3.52
N TYR A 185 14.80 -3.12 4.08
CA TYR A 185 15.13 -3.10 5.50
C TYR A 185 14.77 -1.75 6.09
N ASN A 186 14.16 -1.74 7.27
CA ASN A 186 14.18 -0.58 8.14
C ASN A 186 15.54 -0.57 8.88
N VAL A 187 16.29 0.51 8.74
CA VAL A 187 17.64 0.68 9.25
C VAL A 187 17.66 1.80 10.27
N ILE A 188 18.26 1.52 11.42
CA ILE A 188 18.52 2.50 12.46
C ILE A 188 20.03 2.49 12.73
N CYS A 189 20.69 3.62 12.55
CA CYS A 189 22.10 3.81 12.86
C CYS A 189 22.24 4.83 13.98
N LYS A 190 22.93 4.46 15.07
CA LYS A 190 23.11 5.29 16.26
C LYS A 190 24.58 5.43 16.62
N ILE A 191 24.92 6.55 17.25
CA ILE A 191 26.19 6.74 17.97
C ILE A 191 26.12 5.98 19.30
N THR A 192 27.09 5.10 19.58
CA THR A 192 27.06 4.13 20.71
C THR A 192 27.18 4.73 22.12
N LEU A 193 27.09 6.04 22.29
CA LEU A 193 27.14 6.70 23.60
C LEU A 193 25.86 6.53 24.46
N GLN A 194 24.84 5.81 23.98
CA GLN A 194 23.55 5.65 24.66
C GLN A 194 23.19 4.17 24.88
N ASP A 195 22.97 3.80 26.15
CA ASP A 195 22.45 2.50 26.58
C ASP A 195 21.14 2.17 25.85
N TYR A 196 21.06 1.01 25.17
CA TYR A 196 19.83 0.63 24.48
C TYR A 196 19.42 -0.83 24.69
N HIS A 197 18.11 -1.00 24.90
CA HIS A 197 17.42 -2.24 25.26
C HIS A 197 16.36 -2.69 24.23
N ASP A 198 16.33 -2.14 23.03
CA ASP A 198 15.37 -2.59 22.02
C ASP A 198 15.96 -3.69 21.14
N VAL A 199 15.37 -4.88 21.23
CA VAL A 199 15.89 -6.14 20.68
C VAL A 199 15.16 -6.61 19.43
N ASN A 200 14.21 -5.81 18.89
CA ASN A 200 13.44 -6.21 17.72
C ASN A 200 14.12 -5.84 16.41
N TYR A 201 15.31 -6.42 16.17
CA TYR A 201 16.01 -6.36 14.90
C TYR A 201 16.40 -7.77 14.43
N ASP A 202 16.56 -7.92 13.12
CA ASP A 202 16.88 -9.19 12.48
C ASP A 202 18.39 -9.33 12.25
N TYR A 203 19.09 -8.20 12.17
CA TYR A 203 20.54 -8.12 12.08
C TYR A 203 21.07 -6.86 12.75
N GLU A 204 22.27 -6.96 13.31
CA GLU A 204 23.00 -5.82 13.83
C GLU A 204 24.49 -5.94 13.52
N PHE A 205 25.15 -4.79 13.45
CA PHE A 205 26.60 -4.72 13.41
C PHE A 205 27.10 -3.39 13.93
N PHE A 206 28.37 -3.39 14.34
CA PHE A 206 29.10 -2.18 14.70
C PHE A 206 30.10 -1.84 13.59
N TYR A 207 30.31 -0.55 13.37
CA TYR A 207 31.43 -0.10 12.54
C TYR A 207 32.06 1.16 13.11
N GLN A 208 33.37 1.23 12.99
CA GLN A 208 34.18 2.29 13.56
C GLN A 208 34.48 3.34 12.48
N ILE A 209 34.23 4.59 12.82
CA ILE A 209 34.71 5.80 12.16
C ILE A 209 35.87 6.32 13.06
N PRO A 210 36.88 7.05 12.55
CA PRO A 210 38.08 7.40 13.32
C PRO A 210 37.85 7.86 14.78
N ASP A 211 36.78 8.60 15.05
CA ASP A 211 36.47 9.15 16.38
C ASP A 211 35.21 8.58 17.03
N ASP A 212 34.55 7.57 16.44
CA ASP A 212 33.24 7.11 16.91
C ASP A 212 32.88 5.67 16.50
N ILE A 213 32.00 5.03 17.27
CA ILE A 213 31.45 3.70 16.96
C ILE A 213 29.96 3.84 16.66
N ARG A 214 29.59 3.40 15.47
CA ARG A 214 28.21 3.37 15.00
C ARG A 214 27.61 1.99 15.26
N HIS A 215 26.46 1.93 15.91
CA HIS A 215 25.63 0.74 16.03
C HIS A 215 24.55 0.80 14.94
N VAL A 216 24.52 -0.21 14.07
CA VAL A 216 23.52 -0.31 13.01
C VAL A 216 22.64 -1.51 13.30
N THR A 217 21.34 -1.29 13.39
CA THR A 217 20.33 -2.34 13.46
C THR A 217 19.50 -2.34 12.19
N CYS A 218 19.07 -3.53 11.77
CA CYS A 218 18.33 -3.75 10.55
C CYS A 218 17.16 -4.66 10.83
N LYS A 219 15.96 -4.23 10.44
CA LYS A 219 14.73 -5.01 10.48
C LYS A 219 14.29 -5.32 9.05
N PHE A 220 14.18 -6.60 8.73
CA PHE A 220 13.63 -7.03 7.44
C PHE A 220 12.14 -6.70 7.37
N LEU A 221 11.71 -6.21 6.21
CA LEU A 221 10.31 -5.95 5.93
C LEU A 221 9.81 -6.90 4.85
N SER A 222 8.89 -7.78 5.24
CA SER A 222 8.16 -8.60 4.29
C SER A 222 7.32 -7.71 3.38
N PRO A 223 6.98 -8.18 2.16
CA PRO A 223 6.18 -7.38 1.26
C PRO A 223 4.78 -7.05 1.82
N SER A 224 4.14 -7.97 2.53
CA SER A 224 2.90 -7.74 3.30
C SER A 224 3.04 -6.64 4.35
N LEU A 225 4.16 -6.60 5.07
CA LEU A 225 4.42 -5.56 6.08
C LEU A 225 4.62 -4.19 5.43
N ILE A 226 5.28 -4.12 4.27
CA ILE A 226 5.43 -2.89 3.49
C ILE A 226 4.07 -2.36 3.04
N ILE A 227 3.24 -3.24 2.45
CA ILE A 227 1.87 -2.91 2.05
C ILE A 227 1.05 -2.42 3.24
N GLY A 228 1.14 -3.11 4.38
CA GLY A 228 0.48 -2.71 5.62
C GLY A 228 0.90 -1.31 6.09
N ILE A 229 2.20 -1.02 6.12
CA ILE A 229 2.73 0.28 6.50
C ILE A 229 2.21 1.38 5.58
N LEU A 230 2.31 1.19 4.26
CA LEU A 230 1.86 2.17 3.27
C LEU A 230 0.35 2.42 3.35
N ASN A 231 -0.45 1.36 3.37
CA ASN A 231 -1.91 1.46 3.42
C ASN A 231 -2.40 2.11 4.71
N LYS A 232 -1.75 1.82 5.84
CA LYS A 232 -2.06 2.47 7.11
C LYS A 232 -1.64 3.93 7.12
N LYS A 233 -0.47 4.26 6.58
CA LYS A 233 0.07 5.62 6.62
C LYS A 233 -0.66 6.57 5.67
N ILE A 234 -0.97 6.11 4.45
CA ILE A 234 -1.55 6.94 3.38
C ILE A 234 -3.07 6.88 3.40
N TYR A 235 -3.65 5.67 3.55
CA TYR A 235 -5.10 5.46 3.45
C TYR A 235 -5.78 5.16 4.80
N GLY A 236 -5.01 5.06 5.90
CA GLY A 236 -5.56 4.77 7.23
C GLY A 236 -5.96 3.33 7.49
N ILE A 237 -5.75 2.41 6.54
CA ILE A 237 -6.19 1.00 6.60
C ILE A 237 -5.35 0.23 7.62
N ASN A 238 -5.99 -0.44 8.58
CA ASN A 238 -5.28 -1.21 9.61
C ASN A 238 -4.60 -2.47 9.03
N PHE A 239 -3.46 -2.86 9.62
CA PHE A 239 -2.77 -4.11 9.31
C PHE A 239 -2.28 -4.81 10.58
N ASP A 240 -1.90 -6.09 10.47
CA ASP A 240 -1.37 -6.86 11.59
C ASP A 240 0.05 -6.44 11.96
N VAL A 241 0.13 -5.55 12.96
CA VAL A 241 1.40 -5.06 13.51
C VAL A 241 2.29 -6.15 14.12
N ASN A 242 1.75 -7.33 14.45
CA ASN A 242 2.55 -8.41 15.00
C ASN A 242 3.53 -8.98 13.97
N GLU A 243 3.29 -8.77 12.67
CA GLU A 243 4.23 -9.11 11.62
C GLU A 243 5.59 -8.41 11.81
N PHE A 244 5.58 -7.14 12.24
CA PHE A 244 6.83 -6.39 12.51
C PHE A 244 7.62 -6.97 13.69
N LYS A 245 6.97 -7.68 14.62
CA LYS A 245 7.62 -8.30 15.78
C LYS A 245 8.24 -9.66 15.45
N ARG A 246 7.97 -10.24 14.28
CA ARG A 246 8.51 -11.54 13.89
C ARG A 246 10.00 -11.41 13.59
N LYS A 247 10.82 -12.27 14.20
CA LYS A 247 12.25 -12.31 13.93
C LYS A 247 12.53 -13.06 12.62
N HIS A 248 13.27 -12.43 11.73
CA HIS A 248 13.67 -13.01 10.46
C HIS A 248 15.16 -13.38 10.49
N THR A 249 15.50 -14.58 10.00
CA THR A 249 16.89 -15.03 9.95
C THR A 249 17.49 -14.74 8.58
N LEU A 250 18.32 -13.70 8.50
CA LEU A 250 19.06 -13.40 7.27
C LEU A 250 20.16 -14.42 7.01
N THR A 251 20.33 -14.78 5.74
CA THR A 251 21.45 -15.58 5.24
C THR A 251 22.77 -14.83 5.44
N LEU A 252 23.89 -15.56 5.43
CA LEU A 252 25.22 -14.95 5.51
C LEU A 252 25.45 -13.96 4.35
N GLN A 253 25.01 -14.30 3.14
CA GLN A 253 25.15 -13.45 1.96
C GLN A 253 24.39 -12.13 2.12
N GLN A 254 23.12 -12.18 2.57
CA GLN A 254 22.33 -10.97 2.84
C GLN A 254 23.00 -10.09 3.90
N LYS A 255 23.49 -10.68 5.00
CA LYS A 255 24.18 -9.94 6.07
C LYS A 255 25.44 -9.23 5.56
N LEU A 256 26.26 -9.91 4.75
CA LEU A 256 27.48 -9.34 4.18
C LEU A 256 27.15 -8.22 3.18
N ASN A 257 26.18 -8.43 2.30
CA ASN A 257 25.74 -7.43 1.32
C ASN A 257 25.19 -6.17 2.01
N LEU A 258 24.30 -6.36 2.98
CA LEU A 258 23.69 -5.29 3.76
C LEU A 258 24.76 -4.50 4.52
N LYS A 259 25.68 -5.18 5.23
CA LYS A 259 26.76 -4.53 5.97
C LYS A 259 27.69 -3.71 5.09
N LEU A 260 28.10 -4.25 3.94
CA LEU A 260 29.06 -3.59 3.06
C LEU A 260 28.45 -2.33 2.43
N ASN A 261 27.23 -2.45 1.88
CA ASN A 261 26.59 -1.33 1.19
C ASN A 261 26.09 -0.24 2.16
N LEU A 262 25.59 -0.61 3.35
CA LEU A 262 25.19 0.38 4.35
C LEU A 262 26.37 1.22 4.84
N LYS A 263 27.55 0.62 5.03
CA LYS A 263 28.74 1.39 5.40
C LYS A 263 29.08 2.46 4.38
N ASN A 264 29.06 2.09 3.10
CA ASN A 264 29.34 3.03 2.02
C ASN A 264 28.26 4.12 1.95
N HIS A 265 26.99 3.73 1.99
CA HIS A 265 25.88 4.66 1.93
C HIS A 265 25.85 5.65 3.10
N ILE A 266 26.06 5.18 4.34
CA ILE A 266 26.09 6.05 5.52
C ILE A 266 27.27 7.05 5.43
N HIS A 267 28.42 6.61 4.92
CA HIS A 267 29.57 7.49 4.65
C HIS A 267 29.27 8.53 3.56
N GLU A 268 28.57 8.15 2.48
CA GLU A 268 28.19 9.05 1.37
C GLU A 268 27.26 10.18 1.81
N ILE A 269 26.31 9.90 2.71
CA ILE A 269 25.38 10.90 3.25
C ILE A 269 25.98 11.71 4.42
N GLY A 270 27.23 11.44 4.80
CA GLY A 270 27.97 12.21 5.80
C GLY A 270 27.52 12.01 7.25
N PHE A 271 27.01 10.82 7.60
CA PHE A 271 26.59 10.48 8.97
C PHE A 271 27.60 9.56 9.69
#